data_AF-A0A3E2EB41-F1
#
_entry.id   AF-A0A3E2EB41-F1
#
_cell.length_a   1.000
_cell.length_b   1.000
_cell.length_c   1.000
_cell.angle_alpha   90.00
_cell.angle_beta   90.00
_cell.angle_gamma   90.00
#
_symmetry.space_group_name_H-M   'P 1'
#
loop_
_entity.id
_entity.type
_entity.pdbx_description
1 polymer ?
#
loop_
_entity_poly.entity_id
_entity_poly.type
_entity_poly.pdbx_seq_one_letter_code
_entity_poly.pdbx_strand_id
1 'polypeptide(L)' 'MDAHCPHCRQTMNWVAGHYHCAACQRDYRQQASCPECGQPLQELKACGAVDYLCQNGHGLISKKRVNFSYQPL' A
#
# COMPACT_ATOMS: atom_id res chain seq x y z
N MET A 1 -1.46 -14.17 0.03
CA MET A 1 -1.29 -13.02 -0.87
C MET A 1 0.16 -12.62 -0.77
N ASP A 2 0.96 -13.12 -1.68
CA ASP A 2 2.41 -12.90 -1.72
C ASP A 2 2.70 -11.53 -2.32
N ALA A 3 3.51 -10.74 -1.61
CA ALA A 3 3.94 -9.43 -2.08
C ALA A 3 5.16 -9.61 -2.98
N HIS A 4 5.07 -9.14 -4.21
CA HIS A 4 6.15 -9.27 -5.19
C HIS A 4 6.81 -7.93 -5.41
N CYS A 5 8.14 -7.92 -5.45
CA CYS A 5 8.91 -6.71 -5.69
C CYS A 5 8.60 -6.17 -7.10
N PRO A 6 8.25 -4.88 -7.26
CA PRO A 6 7.97 -4.31 -8.59
C PRO A 6 9.20 -4.28 -9.51
N HIS A 7 10.40 -4.43 -8.95
CA HIS A 7 11.66 -4.32 -9.68
C HIS A 7 12.19 -5.68 -10.18
N CYS A 8 12.17 -6.70 -9.33
CA CYS A 8 12.70 -8.04 -9.65
C CYS A 8 11.61 -9.13 -9.70
N ARG A 9 10.36 -8.80 -9.33
CA ARG A 9 9.22 -9.73 -9.19
C ARG A 9 9.42 -10.87 -8.20
N GLN A 10 10.48 -10.80 -7.39
CA GLN A 10 10.72 -11.79 -6.33
C GLN A 10 9.80 -11.55 -5.13
N THR A 11 9.47 -12.62 -4.42
CA THR A 11 8.68 -12.54 -3.18
C THR A 11 9.43 -11.72 -2.13
N MET A 12 8.73 -10.75 -1.55
CA MET A 12 9.25 -9.89 -0.48
C MET A 12 8.82 -10.43 0.88
N ASN A 13 9.69 -10.26 1.87
CA ASN A 13 9.40 -10.63 3.25
C ASN A 13 8.76 -9.45 3.98
N TRP A 14 7.69 -9.70 4.72
CA TRP A 14 7.14 -8.68 5.62
C TRP A 14 8.01 -8.59 6.87
N VAL A 15 8.67 -7.44 7.06
CA VAL A 15 9.56 -7.14 8.17
C VAL A 15 9.02 -5.91 8.88
N ALA A 16 8.60 -6.07 10.14
CA ALA A 16 8.26 -4.96 11.04
C ALA A 16 7.37 -3.83 10.46
N GLY A 17 6.39 -4.16 9.60
CA GLY A 17 5.46 -3.17 9.03
C GLY A 17 5.74 -2.75 7.58
N HIS A 18 6.80 -3.28 6.96
CA HIS A 18 7.14 -3.05 5.55
C HIS A 18 7.56 -4.35 4.87
N TYR A 19 7.74 -4.30 3.55
CA TYR A 19 8.16 -5.42 2.72
C TYR A 19 9.64 -5.27 2.34
N HIS A 20 10.49 -6.15 2.84
CA HIS A 20 11.90 -6.21 2.47
C HIS A 20 12.11 -7.18 1.30
N CYS A 21 12.70 -6.68 0.21
CA CYS A 21 13.14 -7.51 -0.90
C CYS A 21 14.60 -7.93 -0.70
N ALA A 22 14.85 -9.22 -0.47
CA ALA A 22 16.20 -9.74 -0.26
C ALA A 22 17.10 -9.64 -1.51
N ALA A 23 16.55 -9.82 -2.72
CA ALA A 23 17.35 -9.69 -3.96
C ALA A 23 17.75 -8.26 -4.29
N CYS A 24 16.84 -7.30 -4.08
CA CYS A 24 17.14 -5.89 -4.33
C CYS A 24 17.76 -5.19 -3.11
N GLN A 25 17.76 -5.86 -1.95
CA GLN A 25 18.11 -5.28 -0.65
C GLN A 25 17.44 -3.93 -0.42
N ARG A 26 16.14 -3.87 -0.74
CA ARG A 26 15.33 -2.66 -0.64
C ARG A 26 14.05 -2.93 0.13
N ASP A 27 13.71 -1.94 0.92
CA ASP A 27 12.48 -1.92 1.69
C ASP A 27 11.40 -1.19 0.90
N TYR A 28 10.19 -1.74 0.98
CA TYR A 28 9.01 -1.26 0.28
C TYR A 28 7.87 -1.11 1.27
N ARG A 29 7.15 -0.01 1.21
CA ARG A 29 5.87 0.16 1.90
C ARG A 29 4.72 -0.06 0.94
N GLN A 30 3.65 -0.68 1.42
CA GLN A 30 2.41 -0.73 0.67
C GLN A 30 1.72 0.63 0.79
N GLN A 31 1.54 1.32 -0.34
CA GLN A 31 0.82 2.58 -0.41
C GLN A 31 -0.57 2.35 -1.03
N ALA A 32 -1.58 2.88 -0.35
CA ALA A 32 -2.94 2.95 -0.84
C ALA A 32 -3.15 4.21 -1.68
N SER A 33 -3.59 4.04 -2.92
CA SER A 33 -3.92 5.13 -3.84
C SER A 33 -5.38 5.04 -4.30
N CYS A 34 -5.97 6.20 -4.58
CA CYS A 34 -7.34 6.31 -5.03
C CYS A 34 -7.46 5.74 -6.45
N PRO A 35 -8.40 4.82 -6.73
CA PRO A 35 -8.58 4.30 -8.08
C PRO A 35 -9.05 5.37 -9.08
N GLU A 36 -9.66 6.45 -8.59
CA GLU A 36 -10.30 7.47 -9.44
C GLU A 36 -9.38 8.64 -9.77
N CYS A 37 -8.58 9.12 -8.80
CA CYS A 37 -7.65 10.24 -9.02
C CYS A 37 -6.17 9.84 -8.94
N GLY A 38 -5.85 8.59 -8.59
CA GLY A 38 -4.47 8.12 -8.43
C GLY A 38 -3.71 8.70 -7.23
N GLN A 39 -4.33 9.59 -6.47
CA GLN A 39 -3.71 10.27 -5.33
C GLN A 39 -3.61 9.34 -4.11
N PRO A 40 -2.59 9.51 -3.25
CA PRO A 40 -2.47 8.72 -2.03
C PRO A 40 -3.68 8.92 -1.12
N LEU A 41 -4.23 7.81 -0.63
CA LEU A 41 -5.36 7.82 0.30
C LEU A 41 -4.84 7.99 1.73
N GLN A 42 -5.62 8.72 2.53
CA GLN A 42 -5.36 8.84 3.96
C GLN A 42 -5.84 7.56 4.66
N GLU A 43 -4.93 6.85 5.29
CA GLU A 43 -5.28 5.74 6.18
C GLU A 43 -5.80 6.30 7.51
N LEU A 44 -7.05 5.97 7.83
CA LEU A 44 -7.71 6.29 9.09
C LEU A 44 -7.80 5.00 9.90
N LYS A 45 -7.13 4.96 11.05
CA LYS A 45 -7.14 3.80 11.94
C LYS A 45 -8.06 4.09 13.12
N ALA A 46 -9.17 3.37 13.24
CA ALA A 46 -10.15 3.55 14.31
C ALA A 46 -10.61 2.20 14.86
N CYS A 47 -10.56 2.01 16.18
CA CYS A 47 -11.06 0.80 16.87
C CYS A 47 -10.60 -0.54 16.25
N GLY A 48 -9.36 -0.61 15.76
CA GLY A 48 -8.79 -1.81 15.14
C GLY A 48 -9.11 -2.01 13.65
N ALA A 49 -9.95 -1.16 13.06
CA ALA A 49 -10.19 -1.10 11.62
C ALA A 49 -9.29 -0.05 10.94
N VAL A 50 -9.04 -0.26 9.65
CA VAL A 50 -8.34 0.70 8.78
C VAL A 50 -9.27 1.07 7.63
N ASP A 51 -9.57 2.35 7.53
CA ASP A 51 -10.34 2.97 6.45
C ASP A 51 -9.43 3.82 5.57
N TYR A 52 -9.80 3.99 4.30
CA TYR A 52 -9.04 4.79 3.34
C TYR A 52 -9.89 5.97 2.88
N LEU A 53 -9.49 7.20 3.22
CA LEU A 53 -10.20 8.42 2.83
C LEU A 53 -9.45 9.15 1.71
N CYS A 54 -10.16 9.47 0.63
CA CYS A 54 -9.65 10.34 -0.41
C CYS A 54 -9.87 11.80 -0.02
N GLN A 55 -8.78 12.54 0.18
CA GLN A 55 -8.83 13.97 0.51
C GLN A 55 -9.25 14.86 -0.69
N ASN A 56 -9.29 14.32 -1.90
CA ASN A 56 -9.66 15.05 -3.12
C ASN A 56 -11.18 15.08 -3.38
N GLY A 57 -12.01 14.76 -2.38
CA GLY A 57 -13.47 14.83 -2.51
C GLY A 57 -14.16 13.54 -2.94
N HIS A 58 -13.43 12.44 -3.15
CA HIS A 58 -14.05 11.13 -3.44
C HIS A 58 -14.55 10.40 -2.17
N GLY A 59 -14.27 10.93 -0.98
CA GLY A 59 -14.74 10.37 0.28
C GLY A 59 -14.05 9.04 0.63
N LEU A 60 -14.77 8.19 1.38
CA LEU A 60 -14.26 6.91 1.85
C LEU A 60 -14.18 5.89 0.71
N ILE A 61 -12.99 5.36 0.48
CA ILE A 61 -12.70 4.33 -0.51
C ILE A 61 -12.63 2.98 0.20
N SER A 62 -13.47 2.04 -0.24
CA SER A 62 -13.41 0.66 0.27
C SER A 62 -12.06 0.03 -0.03
N LYS A 63 -11.48 -0.70 0.93
CA LYS A 63 -10.22 -1.45 0.78
C LYS A 63 -10.17 -2.32 -0.49
N LYS A 64 -11.31 -2.83 -0.96
CA LYS A 64 -11.41 -3.62 -2.21
C LYS A 64 -11.17 -2.81 -3.49
N ARG A 65 -11.45 -1.50 -3.47
CA ARG A 65 -11.27 -0.60 -4.62
C ARG A 65 -9.96 0.20 -4.55
N VAL A 66 -9.30 0.21 -3.39
CA VAL A 66 -8.00 0.86 -3.23
C VAL A 66 -6.99 0.22 -4.16
N ASN A 67 -6.23 1.05 -4.86
CA ASN A 67 -5.09 0.58 -5.65
C ASN A 67 -3.85 0.52 -4.74
N PHE A 68 -3.43 -0.70 -4.44
CA PHE A 68 -2.25 -0.96 -3.62
C PHE A 68 -1.01 -1.05 -4.50
N SER A 69 -0.05 -0.17 -4.23
CA SER A 69 1.26 -0.17 -4.89
C SER A 69 2.36 -0.32 -3.85
N TYR A 70 3.49 -0.89 -4.25
CA TYR A 70 4.67 -1.02 -3.39
C TYR A 70 5.65 0.09 -3.75
N GLN A 71 5.80 1.07 -2.85
CA GLN A 71 6.76 2.15 -3.01
C GLN A 71 8.03 1.85 -2.23
N PRO A 72 9.21 2.14 -2.79
CA PRO A 72 10.45 2.09 -2.01
C PRO A 72 10.35 3.05 -0.81
N LEU A 73 10.85 2.57 0.34
CA LEU A 73 11.02 3.38 1.54
C LEU A 73 12.21 4.34 1.41
#